data_AF-K7KX72-F1
#
_entry.id   AF-K7KX72-F1
#
_cell.length_a   1.000
_cell.length_b   1.000
_cell.length_c   1.000
_cell.angle_alpha   90.00
_cell.angle_beta   90.00
_cell.angle_gamma   90.00
#
_symmetry.space_group_name_H-M   'P 1'
#
loop_
_entity.id
_entity.type
_entity.pdbx_description
1 polymer ?
#
loop_
_entity_poly.entity_id
_entity_poly.type
_entity_poly.pdbx_seq_one_letter_code
_entity_poly.pdbx_strand_id
1 'polypeptide(L)'
;MASMFLLITVFVLDLIAFAFAVAAEQRRSTTRISTTIIVYDSDISTGLGVGAFLFLLASQDLIMVASRCFCCGKPLNPGGSRTLELVLFIICW
;
A
#
# COMPACT_ATOMS: atom_id res chain seq x y z
N MET A 1 -23.02 3.52 -10.99
CA MET A 1 -22.20 2.44 -11.58
C MET A 1 -20.71 2.77 -11.53
N ALA A 2 -20.25 3.94 -11.99
CA ALA A 2 -18.82 4.31 -11.94
C ALA A 2 -18.20 4.19 -10.53
N SER A 3 -18.90 4.66 -9.49
CA SER A 3 -18.44 4.56 -8.09
C SER A 3 -18.29 3.11 -7.61
N MET A 4 -19.17 2.20 -8.02
CA MET A 4 -19.08 0.79 -7.65
C MET A 4 -17.82 0.15 -8.23
N PHE A 5 -17.50 0.42 -9.50
CA PHE A 5 -16.25 -0.06 -10.10
C PHE A 5 -15.02 0.47 -9.38
N LEU A 6 -15.00 1.76 -9.01
CA LEU A 6 -13.90 2.34 -8.25
C LEU A 6 -13.73 1.67 -6.88
N LEU A 7 -14.81 1.50 -6.12
CA LEU A 7 -14.76 0.86 -4.81
C LEU A 7 -14.28 -0.58 -4.89
N ILE A 8 -14.73 -1.35 -5.89
CA ILE A 8 -14.28 -2.73 -6.11
C ILE A 8 -12.78 -2.75 -6.45
N THR A 9 -12.32 -1.89 -7.35
CA THR A 9 -10.91 -1.83 -7.73
C THR A 9 -10.03 -1.48 -6.53
N VAL A 10 -10.39 -0.45 -5.76
CA VAL A 10 -9.67 -0.06 -4.53
C VAL A 10 -9.64 -1.22 -3.54
N PHE A 11 -10.78 -1.87 -3.28
CA PHE A 11 -10.85 -3.00 -2.37
C PHE A 11 -9.93 -4.16 -2.80
N VAL A 12 -9.84 -4.45 -4.09
CA VAL A 12 -8.92 -5.47 -4.62
C VAL A 12 -7.45 -5.06 -4.43
N LEU A 13 -7.11 -3.79 -4.67
CA LEU A 13 -5.74 -3.28 -4.45
C LEU A 13 -5.35 -3.37 -2.96
N ASP A 14 -6.27 -3.03 -2.05
CA ASP A 14 -6.04 -3.10 -0.61
C ASP A 14 -5.87 -4.56 -0.14
N LEU A 15 -6.65 -5.51 -0.68
CA LEU A 15 -6.46 -6.93 -0.40
C LEU A 15 -5.10 -7.45 -0.88
N ILE A 16 -4.63 -7.00 -2.05
CA ILE A 16 -3.30 -7.34 -2.57
C ILE A 16 -2.21 -6.75 -1.67
N ALA A 17 -2.36 -5.50 -1.23
CA ALA A 17 -1.43 -4.88 -0.30
C ALA A 17 -1.36 -5.63 1.04
N PHE A 18 -2.50 -6.02 1.60
CA PHE A 18 -2.55 -6.85 2.81
C PHE A 18 -1.86 -8.20 2.61
N ALA A 19 -2.10 -8.88 1.50
CA ALA A 19 -1.44 -10.13 1.18
C ALA A 19 0.09 -9.97 1.08
N PHE A 20 0.56 -8.89 0.44
CA PHE A 20 1.98 -8.58 0.37
C PHE A 20 2.59 -8.27 1.73
N ALA A 21 1.89 -7.54 2.60
CA ALA A 21 2.34 -7.28 3.97
C ALA A 21 2.47 -8.58 4.78
N VAL A 22 1.46 -9.46 4.72
CA VAL A 22 1.52 -10.78 5.38
C VAL A 22 2.67 -11.64 4.82
N ALA A 23 2.89 -11.62 3.50
CA ALA A 23 3.97 -12.35 2.86
C ALA A 23 5.36 -11.80 3.26
N ALA A 24 5.49 -10.49 3.45
CA ALA A 24 6.72 -9.87 3.94
C ALA A 24 7.05 -10.35 5.36
N GLU A 25 6.05 -10.39 6.26
CA GLU A 25 6.18 -10.87 7.63
C GLU A 25 6.48 -12.38 7.72
N GLN A 26 5.83 -13.19 6.88
CA GLN A 26 6.05 -14.64 6.87
C GLN A 26 7.47 -15.02 6.44
N ARG A 27 8.15 -14.17 5.67
CA ARG A 27 9.50 -14.43 5.16
C ARG A 27 10.59 -14.06 6.18
N ARG A 28 10.35 -14.30 7.46
CA ARG A 28 11.34 -14.20 8.54
C ARG A 28 12.53 -15.10 8.21
N SER A 29 13.73 -14.51 8.18
CA SER A 29 14.97 -15.19 7.77
C SER A 29 15.20 -16.47 8.57
N THR A 30 14.95 -17.63 7.96
CA THR A 30 15.51 -18.89 8.44
C THR A 30 16.99 -18.86 8.10
N THR A 31 17.84 -18.47 9.05
CA THR A 31 19.29 -18.57 8.94
C THR A 31 19.63 -20.02 8.58
N ARG A 32 20.04 -20.27 7.33
CA ARG A 32 20.58 -21.57 6.96
C ARG A 32 22.03 -21.61 7.38
N ILE A 33 22.31 -22.45 8.38
CA ILE A 33 23.68 -22.78 8.76
C ILE A 33 24.23 -23.65 7.63
N SER A 34 24.88 -23.03 6.65
CA SER A 34 25.78 -23.76 5.76
C SER A 34 27.09 -23.96 6.48
N THR A 35 27.73 -25.12 6.29
CA THR A 35 28.84 -25.66 7.08
C THR A 35 30.04 -24.74 7.29
N THR A 36 30.17 -23.64 6.54
CA THR A 36 31.30 -22.70 6.65
C THR A 36 30.95 -21.22 6.57
N ILE A 37 29.76 -20.82 6.09
CA ILE A 37 29.38 -19.40 5.98
C ILE A 37 27.88 -19.20 6.22
N ILE A 38 27.55 -18.16 7.00
CA ILE A 38 26.17 -17.69 7.20
C ILE A 38 25.80 -16.87 5.96
N VAL A 39 24.96 -17.43 5.11
CA VAL A 39 24.40 -16.72 3.96
C VAL A 39 23.01 -16.24 4.34
N TYR A 40 22.78 -14.93 4.29
CA TYR A 40 21.42 -14.39 4.38
C TYR A 40 20.68 -14.68 3.06
N ASP A 41 19.43 -15.14 3.15
CA ASP A 41 18.57 -15.24 1.97
C ASP A 41 18.26 -13.83 1.45
N SER A 42 18.11 -13.69 0.14
CA SER A 42 17.73 -12.43 -0.50
C SER A 42 16.46 -11.88 0.14
N ASP A 43 16.46 -10.59 0.52
CA ASP A 43 15.34 -9.91 1.18
C ASP A 43 14.20 -9.63 0.18
N ILE A 44 13.61 -10.68 -0.38
CA ILE A 44 12.33 -10.59 -1.10
C ILE A 44 11.25 -10.03 -0.17
N SER A 45 11.41 -10.18 1.16
CA SER A 45 10.55 -9.53 2.15
C SER A 45 10.48 -8.01 1.94
N THR A 46 11.63 -7.35 1.75
CA THR A 46 11.69 -5.90 1.47
C THR A 46 10.94 -5.57 0.18
N GLY A 47 11.10 -6.39 -0.86
CA GLY A 47 10.37 -6.22 -2.12
C GLY A 47 8.85 -6.37 -1.96
N LEU A 48 8.39 -7.31 -1.14
CA LEU A 48 6.97 -7.50 -0.82
C LEU A 48 6.43 -6.32 0.00
N GLY A 49 7.20 -5.82 0.98
CA GLY A 49 6.83 -4.65 1.76
C GLY A 49 6.69 -3.37 0.92
N VAL A 50 7.67 -3.11 0.03
CA VAL A 50 7.58 -1.99 -0.92
C VAL A 50 6.40 -2.17 -1.88
N GLY A 51 6.14 -3.41 -2.33
CA GLY A 51 4.95 -3.73 -3.10
C GLY A 51 3.66 -3.37 -2.39
N ALA A 52 3.51 -3.77 -1.12
CA ALA A 52 2.34 -3.44 -0.30
C ALA A 52 2.13 -1.92 -0.20
N PHE A 53 3.20 -1.18 0.08
CA PHE A 53 3.15 0.28 0.17
C PHE A 53 2.72 0.94 -1.15
N LEU A 54 3.26 0.49 -2.29
CA LEU A 54 2.90 1.02 -3.60
C LEU A 54 1.44 0.74 -3.97
N PHE A 55 0.93 -0.46 -3.63
CA PHE A 55 -0.48 -0.79 -3.87
C PHE A 55 -1.44 0.07 -3.03
N LEU A 56 -1.09 0.36 -1.77
CA LEU A 56 -1.86 1.29 -0.94
C LEU A 56 -1.80 2.73 -1.44
N LEU A 57 -0.61 3.21 -1.83
CA LEU A 57 -0.49 4.54 -2.43
C LEU A 57 -1.35 4.67 -3.68
N ALA A 58 -1.31 3.66 -4.55
CA ALA A 58 -2.12 3.63 -5.76
C ALA A 58 -3.63 3.64 -5.45
N SER A 59 -4.08 2.93 -4.40
CA SER A 59 -5.49 2.92 -4.01
C SER A 59 -5.95 4.30 -3.50
N GLN A 60 -5.12 4.96 -2.69
CA GLN A 60 -5.40 6.32 -2.20
C GLN A 60 -5.36 7.38 -3.30
N ASP A 61 -4.36 7.33 -4.18
CA ASP A 61 -4.26 8.24 -5.33
C ASP A 61 -5.46 8.10 -6.26
N LEU A 62 -5.92 6.87 -6.52
CA LEU A 62 -7.09 6.61 -7.34
C LEU A 62 -8.35 7.25 -6.75
N ILE A 63 -8.55 7.15 -5.42
CA ILE A 63 -9.67 7.79 -4.72
C ILE A 63 -9.56 9.31 -4.80
N MET A 64 -8.37 9.88 -4.60
CA MET A 64 -8.16 11.33 -4.65
C MET A 64 -8.41 11.90 -6.05
N VAL A 65 -7.95 11.21 -7.10
CA VAL A 65 -8.18 11.59 -8.50
C VAL A 65 -9.66 11.49 -8.84
N ALA A 66 -10.31 10.37 -8.52
CA ALA A 66 -11.72 10.15 -8.82
C ALA A 66 -12.64 11.11 -8.06
N SER A 67 -12.33 11.40 -6.80
CA SER A 67 -13.08 12.35 -5.97
C SER A 67 -12.72 13.82 -6.25
N ARG A 68 -11.81 14.09 -7.20
CA ARG A 68 -11.30 15.43 -7.55
C ARG A 68 -10.68 16.17 -6.34
N CYS A 69 -10.18 15.44 -5.35
CA CYS A 69 -9.62 16.00 -4.12
C CYS A 69 -8.13 16.37 -4.25
N PHE A 70 -7.48 16.09 -5.37
CA PHE A 70 -6.14 16.60 -5.63
C PHE A 70 -6.18 18.14 -5.57
N CYS A 71 -5.39 18.73 -4.68
CA CYS A 71 -5.30 20.18 -4.41
C CYS A 71 -5.12 21.09 -5.64
N CYS A 72 -4.95 20.54 -6.85
CA CYS A 72 -4.78 21.27 -8.11
C CYS A 72 -6.08 21.55 -8.89
N GLY A 73 -7.25 21.10 -8.42
CA GLY A 73 -8.56 21.37 -9.04
C GLY A 73 -9.37 22.43 -8.27
N LYS A 74 -10.28 23.15 -8.96
CA LYS A 74 -11.21 24.13 -8.35
C LYS A 74 -11.79 23.55 -7.05
N PRO A 75 -11.58 24.20 -5.89
CA PRO A 75 -11.93 23.65 -4.60
C PRO A 75 -13.45 23.62 -4.45
N LEU A 76 -14.09 22.49 -4.77
CA LEU A 76 -15.33 22.13 -4.09
C LEU A 76 -14.91 21.62 -2.71
N ASN A 77 -14.53 22.56 -1.85
CA ASN A 77 -14.07 22.38 -0.47
C ASN A 77 -13.06 21.22 -0.28
N PRO A 78 -11.74 21.45 -0.39
CA PRO A 78 -10.75 20.48 0.04
C PRO A 78 -10.93 20.33 1.54
N GLY A 79 -11.69 19.33 1.96
CA GLY A 79 -11.68 18.92 3.35
C GLY A 79 -10.25 18.50 3.63
N GLY A 80 -9.43 19.40 4.18
CA GLY A 80 -8.07 19.07 4.62
C GLY A 80 -8.09 17.89 5.58
N SER A 81 -9.23 17.68 6.27
CA SER A 81 -9.55 16.48 7.04
C SER A 81 -9.44 15.19 6.23
N ARG A 82 -9.93 15.15 4.98
CA ARG A 82 -9.90 13.95 4.14
C ARG A 82 -8.49 13.65 3.66
N THR A 83 -7.75 14.65 3.18
CA THR A 83 -6.34 14.43 2.81
C THR A 83 -5.51 14.02 4.03
N LEU A 84 -5.74 14.63 5.18
CA LEU A 84 -5.07 14.27 6.43
C LEU A 84 -5.41 12.84 6.87
N GLU A 85 -6.68 12.43 6.79
CA GLU A 85 -7.12 11.07 7.08
C GLU A 85 -6.41 10.04 6.20
N LEU A 86 -6.32 10.29 4.89
CA LEU A 86 -5.62 9.40 3.96
C LEU A 86 -4.11 9.34 4.24
N VAL A 87 -3.49 10.49 4.51
CA VAL A 87 -2.05 10.56 4.85
C VAL A 87 -1.77 9.82 6.16
N LEU A 88 -2.61 9.99 7.18
CA LEU A 88 -2.49 9.28 8.44
C LEU A 88 -2.69 7.76 8.25
N PHE A 89 -3.61 7.35 7.38
CA PHE A 89 -3.81 5.94 7.05
C PHE A 89 -2.57 5.33 6.39
N ILE A 90 -1.95 6.04 5.44
CA ILE A 90 -0.70 5.61 4.78
C ILE A 90 0.46 5.53 5.77
N ILE A 91 0.60 6.49 6.69
CA ILE A 91 1.71 6.53 7.66
C ILE A 91 1.53 5.47 8.77
N CYS A 92 0.29 5.18 9.16
CA CYS A 92 0.00 4.19 10.19
C CYS A 92 0.19 2.74 9.70
N TRP A 93 0.20 2.53 8.39
CA TRP A 93 0.48 1.25 7.75
C TRP A 93 1.98 1.02 7.59
#